data_AF-A0A414J1A2-F1
#
_entry.id   AF-A0A414J1A2-F1
#
_cell.length_a   1.000
_cell.length_b   1.000
_cell.length_c   1.000
_cell.angle_alpha   90.00
_cell.angle_beta   90.00
_cell.angle_gamma   90.00
#
_symmetry.space_group_name_H-M   'P 1'
#
loop_
_entity.id
_entity.type
_entity.pdbx_description
1 polymer ?
#
loop_
_entity_poly.entity_id
_entity_poly.type
_entity_poly.pdbx_seq_one_letter_code
_entity_poly.pdbx_strand_id
1 'polypeptide(L)'
;MAKNKRNTEEESNVCVPVTIKMLLDQYIKILQKIYGSHLKTVILYGSYARGDYKVDSDIDIMILLDLSDMDIKQYRHELSGE
;
A
#
# COMPACT_ATOMS: atom_id res chain seq x y z
N MET A 1 -19.22 19.45 -32.87
CA MET A 1 -18.52 18.16 -32.63
C MET A 1 -18.38 17.98 -31.14
N ALA A 2 -19.20 17.10 -30.57
CA ALA A 2 -19.32 16.90 -29.13
C ALA A 2 -18.08 16.16 -28.59
N LYS A 3 -17.47 16.72 -27.55
CA LYS A 3 -16.44 16.05 -26.76
C LYS A 3 -17.16 15.09 -25.80
N ASN A 4 -16.88 13.80 -25.87
CA ASN A 4 -17.32 12.86 -24.83
C ASN A 4 -16.22 11.81 -24.59
N LYS A 5 -15.21 12.18 -23.80
CA LYS A 5 -14.34 11.21 -23.13
C LYS A 5 -15.01 10.90 -21.79
N ARG A 6 -15.72 9.77 -21.74
CA ARG A 6 -16.22 9.20 -20.50
C ARG A 6 -15.03 8.54 -19.79
N ASN A 7 -14.48 9.23 -18.80
CA ASN A 7 -13.76 8.60 -17.71
C ASN A 7 -14.68 8.70 -16.50
N THR A 8 -15.41 7.64 -16.23
CA THR A 8 -16.07 7.43 -14.93
C THR A 8 -15.44 6.16 -14.39
N GLU A 9 -14.30 6.33 -13.74
CA GLU A 9 -13.88 5.41 -12.69
C GLU A 9 -14.88 5.62 -11.56
N GLU A 10 -15.67 4.60 -11.26
CA GLU A 10 -16.53 4.57 -10.08
C GLU A 10 -15.59 4.65 -8.86
N GLU A 11 -15.38 5.85 -8.34
CA GLU A 11 -14.78 6.04 -7.03
C GLU A 11 -15.70 5.37 -6.00
N SER A 12 -15.29 4.19 -5.54
CA SER A 12 -15.87 3.59 -4.34
C SER A 12 -15.72 4.60 -3.21
N ASN A 13 -16.86 5.07 -2.68
CA ASN A 13 -16.94 6.09 -1.62
C ASN A 13 -16.46 5.54 -0.25
N VAL A 14 -15.24 5.02 -0.17
CA VAL A 14 -14.61 4.63 1.09
C VAL A 14 -13.84 5.84 1.62
N CYS A 15 -14.40 6.50 2.63
CA CYS A 15 -13.75 7.61 3.31
C CYS A 15 -12.76 7.08 4.35
N VAL A 16 -11.48 7.01 3.97
CA VAL A 16 -10.39 6.71 4.92
C VAL A 16 -10.12 7.94 5.80
N PRO A 17 -9.97 7.80 7.13
CA PRO A 17 -9.70 8.93 8.01
C PRO A 17 -8.45 9.71 7.61
N VAL A 18 -8.51 11.05 7.72
CA VAL A 18 -7.40 11.95 7.36
C VAL A 18 -6.10 11.57 8.07
N THR A 19 -6.17 11.23 9.37
CA THR A 19 -5.01 10.80 10.15
C THR A 19 -4.37 9.54 9.58
N ILE A 20 -5.18 8.57 9.17
CA ILE A 20 -4.70 7.31 8.58
C ILE A 20 -4.05 7.58 7.23
N LYS A 21 -4.66 8.43 6.41
CA LYS A 21 -4.06 8.88 5.14
C LYS A 21 -2.70 9.53 5.35
N MET A 22 -2.57 10.43 6.33
CA MET A 22 -1.28 11.06 6.66
C MET A 22 -0.22 10.04 7.11
N LEU A 23 -0.61 9.06 7.92
CA LEU A 23 0.28 7.97 8.34
C LEU A 23 0.73 7.11 7.16
N LEU A 24 -0.20 6.74 6.28
CA LEU A 24 0.12 5.99 5.06
C LEU A 24 1.07 6.78 4.15
N ASP A 25 0.87 8.08 3.97
CA ASP A 25 1.76 8.93 3.17
C ASP A 25 3.17 9.00 3.77
N GLN A 26 3.29 9.11 5.10
CA GLN A 26 4.58 9.07 5.79
C GLN A 26 5.26 7.71 5.63
N TYR A 27 4.49 6.64 5.77
CA TYR A 27 4.96 5.27 5.63
C TYR A 27 5.48 5.00 4.20
N ILE A 28 4.71 5.37 3.18
CA ILE A 28 5.10 5.26 1.77
C ILE A 28 6.40 6.02 1.49
N LYS A 29 6.57 7.23 2.04
CA LYS A 29 7.84 7.99 1.89
C LYS A 29 9.03 7.27 2.50
N ILE A 30 8.84 6.56 3.61
CA ILE A 30 9.90 5.75 4.23
C ILE A 30 10.21 4.54 3.34
N LEU A 31 9.18 3.83 2.86
CA LEU A 31 9.35 2.69 1.97
C LEU A 31 10.07 3.07 0.66
N GLN A 32 9.74 4.22 0.08
CA GLN A 32 10.42 4.75 -1.11
C GLN A 32 11.91 5.03 -0.86
N LYS A 33 12.28 5.47 0.35
CA LYS A 33 13.70 5.68 0.71
C LYS A 33 14.45 4.37 0.88
N ILE A 34 13.79 3.32 1.38
CA ILE A 34 14.40 2.01 1.66
C ILE A 34 14.53 1.21 0.36
N TYR A 35 13.42 1.06 -0.38
CA TYR A 35 13.35 0.17 -1.54
C TYR A 35 13.58 0.89 -2.87
N GLY A 36 13.51 2.22 -2.91
CA GLY A 36 13.78 3.00 -4.12
C GLY A 36 12.90 2.56 -5.29
N SER A 37 13.55 2.27 -6.43
CA SER A 37 12.88 1.79 -7.65
C SER A 37 12.27 0.38 -7.52
N HIS A 38 12.62 -0.37 -6.47
CA HIS A 38 12.04 -1.69 -6.24
C HIS A 38 10.67 -1.62 -5.60
N LEU A 39 10.22 -0.46 -5.08
CA LEU A 39 8.85 -0.34 -4.59
C LEU A 39 7.86 -0.24 -5.76
N LYS A 40 7.10 -1.31 -6.03
CA LYS A 40 6.09 -1.32 -7.10
C LYS A 40 4.78 -0.69 -6.66
N THR A 41 4.22 -1.18 -5.56
CA THR A 41 2.95 -0.67 -5.06
C THR A 41 2.76 -0.92 -3.58
N VAL A 42 1.92 -0.10 -2.96
CA VAL A 42 1.48 -0.24 -1.58
C VAL A 42 -0.05 -0.24 -1.61
N ILE A 43 -0.66 -1.30 -1.09
CA ILE A 43 -2.10 -1.51 -1.14
C ILE A 43 -2.63 -1.60 0.28
N LEU A 44 -3.63 -0.77 0.60
CA LEU A 44 -4.38 -0.85 1.83
C LEU A 44 -5.41 -1.97 1.73
N TYR A 45 -5.46 -2.83 2.74
CA TYR A 45 -6.39 -3.94 2.86
C TYR A 45 -7.25 -3.78 4.11
N GLY A 46 -8.03 -4.82 4.40
CA GLY A 46 -8.75 -4.93 5.66
C GLY A 46 -9.93 -3.96 5.78
N SER A 47 -10.32 -3.70 7.02
CA SER A 47 -11.52 -2.92 7.34
C SER A 47 -11.37 -1.44 6.96
N TYR A 48 -10.15 -0.90 6.99
CA TYR A 48 -9.88 0.46 6.52
C TYR A 48 -10.07 0.62 5.01
N ALA A 49 -9.72 -0.39 4.21
CA ALA A 49 -9.96 -0.36 2.77
C ALA A 49 -11.44 -0.53 2.40
N ARG A 50 -12.23 -1.18 3.26
CA ARG A 50 -13.69 -1.33 3.08
C ARG A 50 -14.49 -0.17 3.66
N GLY A 51 -13.93 0.58 4.60
CA GLY A 51 -14.62 1.65 5.32
C GLY A 51 -15.46 1.18 6.51
N ASP A 52 -15.33 -0.08 6.93
CA ASP A 52 -16.05 -0.68 8.06
C ASP A 52 -15.16 -0.90 9.29
N TYR A 53 -14.07 -0.13 9.40
CA TYR A 53 -13.13 -0.20 10.50
C TYR A 53 -13.76 0.22 11.84
N LYS A 54 -13.29 -0.43 12.90
CA LYS A 54 -13.60 -0.11 14.30
C LYS A 54 -12.41 0.58 14.95
N VAL A 55 -12.62 1.13 16.14
CA VAL A 55 -11.56 1.83 16.90
C VAL A 55 -10.37 0.94 17.23
N ASP A 56 -10.59 -0.37 17.33
CA ASP A 56 -9.62 -1.42 17.63
C ASP A 56 -9.15 -2.17 16.37
N SER A 57 -9.53 -1.72 15.18
CA SER A 57 -9.10 -2.36 13.94
C SER A 57 -7.63 -2.09 13.63
N ASP A 58 -6.93 -3.16 13.25
CA ASP A 58 -5.60 -3.09 12.66
C ASP A 58 -5.61 -2.40 11.28
N ILE A 59 -4.43 -1.95 10.84
CA ILE A 59 -4.21 -1.37 9.51
C ILE A 59 -3.44 -2.39 8.66
N ASP A 60 -4.15 -3.11 7.81
CA ASP A 60 -3.55 -4.12 6.93
C ASP A 60 -2.95 -3.48 5.67
N ILE A 61 -1.65 -3.68 5.43
CA ILE A 61 -0.93 -3.13 4.28
C ILE A 61 -0.17 -4.23 3.57
N MET A 62 -0.37 -4.35 2.25
CA MET A 62 0.46 -5.18 1.39
C MET A 62 1.47 -4.32 0.64
N ILE A 63 2.75 -4.70 0.69
CA ILE A 63 3.83 -4.03 -0.03
C ILE A 63 4.30 -4.97 -1.14
N LEU A 64 4.17 -4.53 -2.38
CA LEU A 64 4.68 -5.26 -3.53
C LEU A 64 6.02 -4.66 -3.96
N LEU A 65 7.06 -5.50 -3.98
CA LEU A 65 8.40 -5.13 -4.40
C LEU A 65 8.76 -5.82 -5.72
N ASP A 66 9.58 -5.15 -6.52
CA ASP A 66 10.23 -5.69 -7.71
C ASP A 66 11.68 -6.05 -7.37
N LEU A 67 11.81 -7.10 -6.56
CA LEU A 67 13.10 -7.70 -6.22
C LEU A 67 13.19 -9.06 -6.90
N SER A 68 14.39 -9.44 -7.33
CA SER A 68 14.58 -10.78 -7.87
C SER A 68 14.43 -11.81 -6.74
N ASP A 69 13.98 -13.02 -7.07
CA ASP A 69 13.91 -14.12 -6.09
C ASP A 69 15.26 -14.41 -5.42
N MET A 70 16.37 -14.08 -6.08
CA MET A 70 17.72 -14.19 -5.53
C MET A 70 17.96 -13.16 -4.41
N ASP A 71 17.46 -11.93 -4.56
CA ASP A 71 17.56 -10.88 -3.53
C ASP A 71 16.63 -11.19 -2.33
N ILE A 72 15.44 -11.75 -2.60
CA ILE A 72 14.48 -12.15 -1.55
C ILE A 72 15.03 -13.31 -0.69
N LYS A 73 15.78 -14.24 -1.29
CA LYS A 73 16.40 -15.36 -0.57
C LYS A 73 17.56 -14.92 0.33
N GLN A 74 18.32 -13.90 -0.07
CA GLN A 74 19.41 -13.35 0.75
C GLN A 74 18.87 -12.80 2.09
N TYR A 75 17.73 -12.09 2.06
CA TYR A 75 17.11 -11.55 3.28
C TYR A 75 16.40 -12.60 4.15
N ARG A 76 15.98 -13.75 3.59
CA ARG A 76 15.36 -14.82 4.39
C ARG A 76 16.36 -15.49 5.34
N HIS A 77 17.61 -15.68 4.93
CA HIS A 77 18.62 -16.35 5.76
C HIS A 77 19.06 -15.50 6.96
N GLU A 78 19.10 -14.17 6.79
CA GLU A 78 19.43 -13.24 7.88
C GLU A 78 18.27 -13.08 8.88
N LEU A 79 17.02 -13.33 8.46
CA LEU A 79 15.84 -13.24 9.31
C LEU A 79 15.49 -14.55 10.03
N SER A 80 15.93 -15.71 9.53
CA SER A 80 15.63 -17.02 10.11
C SER A 80 16.61 -17.49 11.19
N GLY A 81 17.77 -16.85 11.33
CA GLY A 81 18.70 -17.11 12.45
C GLY A 81 19.06 -18.59 12.64
N GLU A 82 19.50 -19.26 11.58
CA GLU A 82 20.25 -20.53 11.68
C GLU A 82 21.69 -20.33 11.21
#